data_AF-A0A846H0D6-F1
#
_entry.id   AF-A0A846H0D6-F1
#
_cell.length_a   1.000
_cell.length_b   1.000
_cell.length_c   1.000
_cell.angle_alpha   90.00
_cell.angle_beta   90.00
_cell.angle_gamma   90.00
#
_symmetry.space_group_name_H-M   'P 1'
#
loop_
_entity.id
_entity.type
_entity.pdbx_description
1 polymer ?
#
loop_
_entity_poly.entity_id
_entity_poly.type
_entity_poly.pdbx_seq_one_letter_code
_entity_poly.pdbx_strand_id
1 'polypeptide(L)'
;PMSRQPILELDEVSRITLEAMRDNHPKAYMRERAAALLKMAAGKSGAEVARSGLLKERQADTVYGWRSNYEQEGLGGLYLKPGRGRKPAFSPSE
;
A
#
# COMPACT_ATOMS: atom_id res chain seq x y z
N PRO A 1 -21.63 -1.19 7.30
CA PRO A 1 -21.38 -2.53 6.73
C PRO A 1 -20.14 -2.54 5.81
N MET A 2 -19.03 -3.14 6.26
CA MET A 2 -17.85 -3.33 5.41
C MET A 2 -18.16 -4.41 4.37
N SER A 3 -18.31 -4.00 3.11
CA SER A 3 -18.42 -4.94 1.99
C SER A 3 -17.17 -5.82 1.94
N ARG A 4 -17.38 -7.13 1.78
CA ARG A 4 -16.29 -8.07 1.52
C ARG A 4 -15.68 -7.69 0.18
N GLN A 5 -14.57 -6.96 0.22
CA GLN A 5 -13.79 -6.61 -0.96
C GLN A 5 -13.28 -7.91 -1.61
N PRO A 6 -13.33 -8.04 -2.95
CA PRO A 6 -12.80 -9.20 -3.64
C PRO A 6 -11.31 -9.36 -3.37
N ILE A 7 -10.75 -10.56 -3.56
CA ILE A 7 -9.31 -10.80 -3.43
C ILE A 7 -8.56 -9.89 -4.42
N LEU A 8 -7.32 -9.51 -4.09
CA LEU A 8 -6.47 -8.79 -5.04
C LEU A 8 -5.92 -9.80 -6.05
N GLU A 9 -6.41 -9.74 -7.28
CA GLU A 9 -5.89 -10.59 -8.36
C GLU A 9 -4.55 -10.04 -8.86
N LEU A 10 -3.54 -10.91 -8.91
CA LEU A 10 -2.21 -10.59 -9.44
C LEU A 10 -1.87 -11.61 -10.53
N ASP A 11 -1.50 -11.11 -11.70
CA ASP A 11 -0.81 -11.93 -12.69
C ASP A 11 0.59 -12.34 -12.19
N GLU A 12 1.22 -13.26 -12.91
CA GLU A 12 2.53 -13.80 -12.54
C GLU A 12 3.61 -12.71 -12.47
N VAL A 13 3.64 -11.81 -13.45
CA VAL A 13 4.62 -10.72 -13.53
C VAL A 13 4.47 -9.77 -12.34
N SER A 14 3.24 -9.37 -12.02
CA SER A 14 2.93 -8.50 -10.88
C SER A 14 3.32 -9.15 -9.56
N ARG A 15 3.02 -10.44 -9.39
CA ARG A 15 3.40 -11.18 -8.19
C ARG A 15 4.91 -11.21 -8.00
N ILE A 16 5.66 -11.62 -9.02
CA ILE A 16 7.14 -11.68 -8.99
C ILE A 16 7.72 -10.28 -8.73
N THR A 17 7.15 -9.26 -9.36
CA THR A 17 7.63 -7.88 -9.20
C THR A 17 7.41 -7.36 -7.77
N LEU A 18 6.25 -7.64 -7.18
CA LEU A 18 5.96 -7.29 -5.78
C LEU A 18 6.82 -8.09 -4.80
N GLU A 19 7.13 -9.36 -5.09
CA GLU A 19 8.05 -10.17 -4.29
C GLU A 19 9.47 -9.59 -4.32
N ALA A 20 9.99 -9.29 -5.51
CA ALA A 20 11.29 -8.66 -5.68
C ALA A 20 11.35 -7.29 -4.97
N MET A 21 10.28 -6.50 -5.05
CA MET A 21 10.16 -5.23 -4.33
C MET A 21 10.12 -5.44 -2.81
N ARG A 22 9.35 -6.40 -2.30
CA ARG A 22 9.27 -6.73 -0.87
C ARG A 22 10.64 -7.08 -0.32
N ASP A 23 11.42 -7.86 -1.05
CA ASP A 23 12.66 -8.44 -0.55
C ASP A 23 13.84 -7.47 -0.68
N ASN A 24 13.89 -6.67 -1.76
CA ASN A 24 15.11 -5.95 -2.12
C ASN A 24 14.98 -4.42 -2.16
N HIS A 25 13.77 -3.86 -2.13
CA HIS A 25 13.62 -2.42 -2.37
C HIS A 25 14.31 -1.58 -1.28
N PRO A 26 15.12 -0.56 -1.62
CA PRO A 26 15.92 0.18 -0.64
C PRO A 26 15.06 0.93 0.40
N LYS A 27 13.91 1.44 -0.01
CA LYS A 27 12.96 2.15 0.87
C LYS A 27 12.08 1.18 1.64
N ALA A 28 12.15 1.20 2.98
CA ALA A 28 11.40 0.31 3.86
C ALA A 28 9.87 0.37 3.67
N TYR A 29 9.31 1.55 3.44
CA TYR A 29 7.87 1.69 3.22
C TYR A 29 7.38 1.02 1.92
N MET A 30 8.25 0.90 0.90
CA MET A 30 7.89 0.19 -0.33
C MET A 30 7.83 -1.32 -0.07
N ARG A 31 8.79 -1.85 0.70
CA ARG A 31 8.77 -3.25 1.13
C ARG A 31 7.51 -3.58 1.93
N GLU A 32 7.12 -2.69 2.85
CA GLU A 32 5.89 -2.83 3.64
C GLU A 32 4.63 -2.85 2.76
N ARG A 33 4.52 -1.91 1.82
CA ARG A 33 3.38 -1.82 0.90
C ARG A 33 3.27 -3.05 0.00
N ALA A 34 4.38 -3.50 -0.58
CA ALA A 34 4.42 -4.72 -1.38
C ALA A 34 4.02 -5.96 -0.56
N ALA A 35 4.53 -6.07 0.67
CA ALA A 35 4.15 -7.15 1.59
C ALA A 35 2.65 -7.15 1.92
N ALA A 36 2.02 -5.98 2.02
CA ALA A 36 0.60 -5.86 2.27
C ALA A 36 -0.22 -6.40 1.08
N LEU A 37 0.11 -5.98 -0.15
CA LEU A 37 -0.58 -6.43 -1.36
C LEU A 37 -0.44 -7.94 -1.58
N LEU A 38 0.76 -8.50 -1.42
CA LEU A 38 0.99 -9.95 -1.55
C LEU A 38 0.13 -10.75 -0.56
N LYS A 39 -0.03 -10.26 0.67
CA LYS A 39 -0.90 -10.90 1.68
C LYS A 39 -2.37 -10.80 1.32
N MET A 40 -2.81 -9.68 0.76
CA MET A 40 -4.18 -9.51 0.27
C MET A 40 -4.47 -10.40 -0.94
N ALA A 41 -3.49 -10.56 -1.84
CA ALA A 41 -3.57 -11.50 -2.96
C ALA A 41 -3.58 -12.96 -2.51
N ALA A 42 -2.94 -13.27 -1.37
CA ALA A 42 -3.05 -14.56 -0.69
C ALA A 42 -4.38 -14.75 0.08
N GLY A 43 -5.36 -13.86 -0.10
CA GLY A 43 -6.70 -13.99 0.47
C GLY A 43 -6.92 -13.35 1.84
N LYS A 44 -5.90 -12.71 2.45
CA LYS A 44 -6.10 -11.99 3.72
C LYS A 44 -6.88 -10.71 3.51
N SER A 45 -7.75 -10.37 4.46
CA SER A 45 -8.42 -9.08 4.43
C SER A 45 -7.45 -7.92 4.70
N GLY A 46 -7.72 -6.74 4.14
CA GLY A 46 -6.91 -5.54 4.42
C GLY A 46 -6.88 -5.20 5.91
N ALA A 47 -7.97 -5.47 6.63
CA ALA A 47 -8.06 -5.29 8.09
C ALA A 47 -7.15 -6.26 8.88
N GLU A 48 -7.10 -7.54 8.51
CA GLU A 48 -6.15 -8.48 9.14
C GLU A 48 -4.70 -8.10 8.85
N VAL A 49 -4.41 -7.73 7.60
CA VAL A 49 -3.08 -7.29 7.18
C VAL A 49 -2.66 -6.07 7.98
N ALA A 50 -3.55 -5.10 8.14
CA ALA A 50 -3.29 -3.88 8.91
C ALA A 50 -3.04 -4.16 10.40
N ARG A 51 -3.80 -5.06 11.02
CA ARG A 51 -3.71 -5.37 12.45
C ARG A 51 -2.50 -6.21 12.84
N SER A 52 -2.15 -7.21 12.02
CA SER A 52 -1.17 -8.24 12.40
C SER A 52 -0.31 -8.77 11.24
N GLY A 53 -0.60 -8.36 10.01
CA GLY A 53 0.12 -8.84 8.83
C GLY A 53 1.37 -8.03 8.49
N LEU A 54 1.68 -6.95 9.19
CA LEU A 54 2.81 -6.06 8.91
C LEU A 54 3.71 -5.91 10.15
N LEU A 55 4.91 -5.35 9.96
CA LEU A 55 5.87 -5.14 11.05
C LEU A 55 5.30 -4.23 12.15
N LYS A 56 4.46 -3.26 11.77
CA LYS A 56 3.74 -2.37 12.68
C LYS A 56 2.27 -2.37 12.29
N GLU A 57 1.42 -2.25 13.29
CA GLU A 57 -0.01 -2.05 13.06
C GLU A 57 -0.26 -0.77 12.25
N ARG A 58 -1.25 -0.84 11.37
CA ARG A 58 -1.72 0.26 10.53
C ARG A 58 -3.23 0.42 10.65
N GLN A 59 -3.71 1.59 10.23
CA GLN A 59 -5.14 1.78 10.00
C GLN A 59 -5.56 0.98 8.76
N ALA A 60 -6.70 0.28 8.83
CA ALA A 60 -7.20 -0.54 7.72
C ALA A 60 -7.34 0.28 6.43
N ASP A 61 -7.85 1.52 6.53
CA ASP A 61 -8.00 2.44 5.41
C ASP A 61 -6.68 2.78 4.72
N THR A 62 -5.57 2.77 5.45
CA THR A 62 -4.23 2.97 4.86
C THR A 62 -3.86 1.81 3.95
N VAL A 63 -4.14 0.58 4.38
CA VAL A 63 -3.86 -0.63 3.59
C VAL A 63 -4.78 -0.72 2.39
N TYR A 64 -6.08 -0.42 2.55
CA TYR A 64 -7.01 -0.33 1.43
C TYR A 64 -6.62 0.78 0.45
N GLY A 65 -6.10 1.91 0.93
CA GLY A 65 -5.54 2.97 0.09
C GLY A 65 -4.35 2.50 -0.73
N TRP A 66 -3.46 1.66 -0.17
CA TRP A 66 -2.34 1.09 -0.94
C TRP A 66 -2.82 0.17 -2.06
N ARG A 67 -3.81 -0.69 -1.78
CA ARG A 67 -4.46 -1.52 -2.80
C ARG A 67 -5.06 -0.67 -3.91
N SER A 68 -5.90 0.31 -3.54
CA SER A 68 -6.60 1.16 -4.50
C SER A 68 -5.63 1.94 -5.39
N ASN A 69 -4.54 2.47 -4.83
CA ASN A 69 -3.51 3.14 -5.64
C ASN A 69 -2.76 2.17 -6.55
N TYR A 70 -2.48 0.94 -6.10
CA TYR A 70 -1.83 -0.07 -6.92
C TYR A 70 -2.70 -0.54 -8.08
N GLU A 71 -4.00 -0.76 -7.86
CA GLU A 71 -4.94 -1.12 -8.92
C GLU A 71 -5.08 -0.01 -9.97
N GLN A 72 -4.92 1.26 -9.58
CA GLN A 72 -5.01 2.42 -10.49
C GLN A 72 -3.71 2.75 -11.22
N GLU A 73 -2.57 2.66 -10.54
CA GLU A 73 -1.29 3.23 -11.00
C GLU A 73 -0.14 2.20 -10.99
N GLY A 74 -0.42 0.93 -10.70
CA GLY A 74 0.59 -0.11 -10.49
C GLY A 74 1.58 0.25 -9.38
N LEU A 75 2.85 -0.04 -9.59
CA LEU A 75 3.91 0.27 -8.62
C LEU A 75 4.05 1.78 -8.36
N GLY A 76 3.70 2.63 -9.32
CA GLY A 76 3.73 4.08 -9.17
C GLY A 76 2.85 4.55 -8.01
N GLY A 77 1.67 3.94 -7.86
CA GLY A 77 0.73 4.23 -6.79
C GLY A 77 1.23 3.86 -5.39
N LEU A 78 2.30 3.06 -5.30
CA LEU A 78 2.92 2.69 -4.03
C LEU A 78 3.96 3.71 -3.56
N TYR A 79 4.37 4.67 -4.38
CA TYR A 79 5.25 5.74 -3.93
C TYR A 79 4.50 6.76 -3.07
N LEU A 80 5.23 7.46 -2.22
CA LEU A 80 4.67 8.63 -1.53
C LEU A 80 4.48 9.74 -2.57
N LYS A 81 3.24 10.19 -2.75
CA LYS A 81 2.92 11.35 -3.59
C LYS A 81 3.43 12.64 -2.92
N PRO A 82 3.98 13.59 -3.69
CA PRO A 82 4.38 14.89 -3.18
C PRO A 82 3.17 15.64 -2.59
N GLY A 83 3.42 16.52 -1.61
CA GLY A 83 2.37 17.37 -1.01
C GLY A 83 1.57 16.74 0.15
N ARG A 84 1.93 15.55 0.66
CA ARG A 84 1.27 14.94 1.84
C ARG A 84 1.68 15.54 3.20
N GLY A 85 2.20 16.77 3.21
CA GLY A 85 2.50 17.52 4.43
C GLY A 85 1.36 18.45 4.84
N ARG A 86 1.33 18.87 6.10
CA ARG A 86 0.48 20.00 6.52
C ARG A 86 0.87 21.21 5.67
N LYS A 87 -0.10 21.80 4.95
CA LYS A 87 0.12 23.04 4.21
C LYS A 87 0.70 24.09 5.18
N PRO A 88 1.72 24.86 4.77
CA PRO A 88 2.29 25.88 5.64
C PRO A 88 1.19 26.83 6.10
N ALA A 89 1.21 27.20 7.39
CA ALA A 89 0.23 28.11 7.98
C ALA A 89 0.43 29.57 7.53
N PHE A 90 1.56 29.85 6.88
CA PHE A 90 1.95 31.17 6.41
C PHE A 90 2.34 31.09 4.94
N SER A 91 1.67 31.90 4.13
CA SER A 91 2.10 32.26 2.77
C SER A 91 2.36 33.76 2.81
N PRO A 92 3.61 34.25 2.65
CA PRO A 92 3.85 35.67 2.56
C PRO A 92 3.18 36.22 1.29
N SER A 93 2.48 37.34 1.42
CA SER A 93 2.06 38.17 0.28
C SER A 93 3.17 39.17 -0.01
N GLU A 94 3.50 39.39 -1.28
CA GLU A 94 4.35 40.51 -1.73
C GLU A 94 3.67 41.87 -1.47
#